data_AF-A0A388PDE6-F1
#
_entry.id   AF-A0A388PDE6-F1
#
_cell.length_a   1.000
_cell.length_b   1.000
_cell.length_c   1.000
_cell.angle_alpha   90.00
_cell.angle_beta   90.00
_cell.angle_gamma   90.00
#
_symmetry.space_group_name_H-M   'P 1'
#
loop_
_entity.id
_entity.type
_entity.pdbx_description
1 polymer ?
#
loop_
_entity_poly.entity_id
_entity_poly.type
_entity_poly.pdbx_seq_one_letter_code
_entity_poly.pdbx_strand_id
1 'polypeptide(L)' 'MLQPVDLSVFLAFVAGLVVLGLFGLQAWYDRRDALLFDHRRLNSAFCCTRCSLTFVRPRRREEATCPHCGWNNVRLKF' A
#
# COMPACT_ATOMS: atom_id res chain seq x y z
N MET A 1 18.82 -38.32 29.56
CA MET A 1 17.75 -39.20 29.03
C MET A 1 17.08 -38.46 27.89
N LEU A 2 17.29 -38.87 26.63
CA LEU A 2 16.52 -38.34 25.50
C LEU A 2 15.19 -39.09 25.47
N GLN A 3 14.07 -38.37 25.60
CA GLN A 3 12.75 -38.94 25.41
C GLN A 3 12.49 -39.10 23.90
N PRO A 4 11.95 -40.25 23.46
CA PRO A 4 11.53 -40.41 22.08
C PRO A 4 10.37 -39.42 21.82
N VAL A 5 10.54 -38.57 20.81
CA VAL A 5 9.50 -37.65 20.36
C VAL A 5 8.75 -38.33 19.22
N ASP A 6 7.44 -38.38 19.31
CA ASP A 6 6.60 -38.91 18.24
C ASP A 6 6.83 -38.11 16.94
N LEU A 7 7.06 -38.82 15.84
CA LEU A 7 7.33 -38.22 14.53
C LEU A 7 6.21 -37.25 14.11
N SER A 8 4.95 -37.57 14.43
CA SER A 8 3.79 -36.72 14.17
C SER A 8 3.87 -35.39 14.91
N VAL A 9 4.26 -35.42 16.19
CA VAL A 9 4.42 -34.21 17.03
C VAL A 9 5.56 -33.35 16.50
N PHE A 10 6.68 -33.97 16.13
CA PHE A 10 7.81 -33.27 15.52
C PHE A 10 7.41 -32.58 14.20
N LEU A 11 6.73 -33.30 13.31
CA LEU A 11 6.28 -32.75 12.03
C LEU A 11 5.25 -31.63 12.21
N ALA A 12 4.32 -31.78 13.15
CA ALA A 12 3.34 -30.75 13.47
C ALA A 12 4.01 -29.46 13.99
N PHE A 13 5.03 -29.61 14.83
CA PHE A 13 5.81 -28.49 15.33
C PHE A 13 6.56 -27.76 14.21
N VAL A 14 7.27 -28.49 13.35
CA VAL A 14 7.97 -27.91 12.20
C VAL A 14 7.01 -27.22 11.25
N ALA A 15 5.87 -27.85 10.92
CA ALA A 15 4.84 -27.25 10.09
C ALA A 15 4.29 -25.95 10.71
N GLY A 16 4.05 -25.95 12.03
CA GLY A 16 3.63 -24.75 12.76
C GLY A 16 4.64 -23.61 12.67
N LEU A 17 5.94 -23.89 12.79
CA LEU A 17 6.99 -22.89 12.62
C LEU A 17 7.03 -22.32 11.20
N VAL A 18 6.88 -23.17 10.18
CA VAL A 18 6.82 -22.73 8.78
C VAL A 18 5.62 -21.82 8.55
N VAL A 19 4.44 -22.21 9.02
CA VAL A 19 3.21 -21.41 8.91
C VAL A 19 3.38 -20.06 9.60
N LEU A 20 3.91 -20.04 10.82
CA LEU A 20 4.17 -18.81 11.55
C LEU A 20 5.18 -17.91 10.84
N GLY A 21 6.24 -18.50 10.26
CA GLY A 21 7.22 -17.78 9.44
C GLY A 21 6.59 -17.17 8.19
N LEU A 22 5.73 -17.91 7.48
CA LEU A 22 5.02 -17.42 6.29
C LEU A 22 4.06 -16.28 6.64
N PHE A 23 3.27 -16.41 7.70
CA PHE A 23 2.39 -15.34 8.16
C PHE A 23 3.17 -14.10 8.63
N GLY A 24 4.28 -14.30 9.35
CA GLY A 24 5.15 -13.20 9.75
C GLY A 24 5.77 -12.48 8.56
N LEU A 25 6.22 -13.23 7.55
CA LEU A 25 6.77 -12.69 6.31
C LEU A 25 5.71 -11.92 5.52
N GLN A 26 4.50 -12.49 5.39
CA GLN A 26 3.37 -11.83 4.76
C GLN A 26 3.03 -10.51 5.45
N ALA A 27 2.87 -10.52 6.78
CA ALA A 27 2.58 -9.32 7.56
C ALA A 27 3.68 -8.25 7.43
N TRP A 28 4.94 -8.68 7.34
CA TRP A 28 6.06 -7.77 7.09
C TRP A 28 6.00 -7.13 5.70
N TYR A 29 5.73 -7.92 4.66
CA TYR A 29 5.56 -7.41 3.30
C TYR A 29 4.35 -6.48 3.20
N ASP A 30 3.21 -6.85 3.77
CA ASP A 30 2.00 -6.02 3.76
C ASP A 30 2.25 -4.66 4.43
N ARG A 31 2.97 -4.63 5.56
CA ARG A 31 3.35 -3.39 6.23
C ARG A 31 4.31 -2.55 5.39
N ARG A 32 5.33 -3.18 4.79
CA ARG A 32 6.31 -2.51 3.93
C ARG A 32 5.62 -1.91 2.71
N ASP A 33 4.74 -2.66 2.08
CA ASP A 33 4.02 -2.26 0.88
C ASP A 33 3.01 -1.16 1.22
N ALA A 34 2.28 -1.25 2.33
CA ALA A 34 1.41 -0.17 2.79
C ALA A 34 2.14 1.18 2.89
N LEU A 35 3.35 1.19 3.48
CA LEU A 35 4.17 2.40 3.57
C LEU A 35 4.59 2.92 2.19
N LEU A 36 4.94 2.03 1.24
CA LEU A 36 5.33 2.42 -0.11
C LEU A 36 4.13 2.89 -0.96
N PHE A 37 2.97 2.27 -0.78
CA PHE A 37 1.74 2.58 -1.52
C PHE A 37 1.09 3.87 -1.02
N ASP A 38 1.13 4.17 0.28
CA ASP A 38 0.64 5.45 0.81
C ASP A 38 1.34 6.66 0.16
N HIS A 39 2.64 6.53 -0.12
CA HIS A 39 3.38 7.56 -0.85
C HIS A 39 2.95 7.72 -2.32
N ARG A 40 2.50 6.66 -2.99
CA ARG A 40 2.11 6.71 -4.42
C ARG A 40 0.61 6.97 -4.64
N ARG A 41 -0.28 6.54 -3.73
CA ARG A 41 -1.75 6.64 -3.88
C ARG A 41 -2.36 7.97 -3.44
N LEU A 42 -1.61 8.83 -2.76
CA LEU A 42 -2.09 10.16 -2.38
C LEU A 42 -2.07 11.19 -3.53
N ASN A 43 -1.67 10.77 -4.72
CA ASN A 43 -1.63 11.61 -5.90
C ASN A 43 -3.04 11.76 -6.47
N SER A 44 -3.60 12.96 -6.34
CA SER A 44 -4.88 13.30 -6.94
C SER A 44 -4.64 13.88 -8.33
N ALA A 45 -5.24 13.26 -9.34
CA ALA A 45 -5.24 13.79 -10.70
C ALA A 45 -6.31 14.88 -10.83
N PHE A 46 -5.97 15.97 -11.48
CA PHE A 46 -6.85 17.10 -11.78
C PHE A 46 -6.80 17.38 -13.28
N CYS A 47 -7.92 17.79 -13.84
CA CYS A 47 -8.00 18.32 -15.20
C CYS A 47 -8.43 19.78 -15.13
N CYS A 48 -7.73 20.66 -15.83
CA CYS A 48 -8.10 22.05 -15.90
C CYS A 48 -9.26 22.27 -16.86
N THR A 49 -10.37 22.86 -16.41
CA THR A 49 -11.54 23.15 -17.27
C THR A 49 -11.27 24.20 -18.35
N ARG A 50 -10.32 25.12 -18.11
CA ARG A 50 -9.94 26.16 -19.08
C ARG A 50 -8.90 25.71 -20.09
N CYS A 51 -7.93 24.93 -19.62
CA CYS A 51 -6.67 24.71 -20.31
C CYS A 51 -6.57 23.25 -20.79
N SER A 52 -7.54 22.40 -20.43
CA SER A 52 -7.59 20.95 -20.67
C SER A 52 -6.34 20.18 -20.23
N LEU A 53 -5.46 20.83 -19.45
CA LEU A 53 -4.24 20.24 -18.95
C LEU A 53 -4.57 19.28 -17.81
N THR A 54 -4.14 18.03 -17.96
CA THR A 54 -4.20 17.04 -16.88
C THR A 54 -2.90 17.09 -16.10
N PHE A 55 -2.99 17.23 -14.77
CA PHE A 55 -1.84 17.31 -13.89
C PHE A 55 -2.09 16.56 -12.58
N VAL A 56 -1.01 16.20 -11.90
CA VAL A 56 -1.07 15.42 -10.66
C VAL A 56 -0.51 16.26 -9.53
N ARG A 57 -1.22 16.29 -8.39
CA ARG A 57 -0.69 16.91 -7.16
C ARG A 57 -0.56 15.87 -6.05
N PRO A 58 0.55 15.92 -5.28
CA PRO A 58 0.70 15.09 -4.10
C PRO A 58 -0.25 15.55 -2.99
N ARG A 59 -0.65 14.60 -2.16
CA ARG A 59 -1.72 14.71 -1.14
C ARG A 59 -3.12 14.79 -1.72
N ARG A 60 -4.04 14.17 -0.98
CA ARG A 60 -5.49 14.07 -1.24
C ARG A 60 -6.19 15.42 -1.11
N ARG A 61 -5.81 16.40 -1.92
CA ARG A 61 -6.42 17.74 -1.93
C ARG A 61 -7.75 17.69 -2.66
N GLU A 62 -8.71 18.45 -2.16
CA GLU A 62 -10.02 18.62 -2.82
C GLU A 62 -9.96 19.62 -3.98
N GLU A 63 -8.96 20.51 -3.95
CA GLU A 63 -8.77 21.57 -4.94
C GLU A 63 -7.28 21.76 -5.27
N ALA A 64 -6.99 22.13 -6.52
CA ALA A 64 -5.64 22.43 -6.98
C ALA A 64 -5.58 23.48 -8.09
N THR A 65 -4.65 24.41 -7.93
CA THR A 65 -4.36 25.45 -8.92
C THR A 65 -3.61 24.88 -10.12
N CYS A 66 -4.12 25.16 -11.32
CA CYS A 66 -3.49 24.81 -12.58
C CYS A 66 -2.13 25.53 -12.72
N PRO A 67 -1.03 24.81 -13.02
CA PRO A 67 0.29 25.42 -13.16
C PRO A 67 0.42 26.32 -14.39
N HIS A 68 -0.43 26.14 -15.41
CA HIS A 68 -0.35 26.90 -16.65
C HIS A 68 -1.17 28.20 -16.60
N CYS A 69 -2.36 28.18 -16.02
CA CYS A 69 -3.33 29.28 -16.13
C CYS A 69 -3.85 29.80 -14.80
N GLY A 70 -3.36 29.27 -13.66
CA GLY A 70 -3.70 29.78 -12.33
C GLY A 70 -5.12 29.50 -11.86
N TRP A 71 -5.94 28.79 -12.64
CA TRP A 71 -7.32 28.46 -12.27
C TRP A 71 -7.36 27.39 -11.17
N ASN A 72 -8.19 27.59 -10.15
CA ASN A 72 -8.39 26.60 -9.08
C ASN A 72 -9.40 25.54 -9.53
N ASN A 73 -8.94 24.30 -9.72
CA ASN A 73 -9.78 23.19 -10.18
C ASN A 73 -10.14 22.28 -9.02
N VAL A 74 -11.40 21.87 -8.98
CA VAL A 74 -11.91 20.90 -8.01
C VAL A 74 -11.51 19.49 -8.45
N ARG A 75 -11.29 18.60 -7.48
CA ARG A 75 -10.92 17.20 -7.73
C ARG A 75 -12.03 16.47 -8.47
N LEU A 76 -11.64 15.74 -9.53
CA LEU A 76 -12.55 14.87 -10.25
C LEU A 76 -12.97 13.70 -9.35
N LYS A 77 -14.29 13.54 -9.15
CA LYS A 77 -14.90 12.35 -8.55
C LYS A 77 -15.40 11.49 -9.71
N PHE A 78 -14.82 10.32 -9.87
CA PHE A 78 -15.29 9.28 -10.79
C PHE A 78 -16.14 8.29 -10.02
#